data_AF-A0A502TJC8-F1
#
_entry.id   AF-A0A502TJC8-F1
#
_cell.length_a   1.000
_cell.length_b   1.000
_cell.length_c   1.000
_cell.angle_alpha   90.00
_cell.angle_beta   90.00
_cell.angle_gamma   90.00
#
_symmetry.space_group_name_H-M   'P 1'
#
loop_
_entity.id
_entity.type
_entity.pdbx_description
1 polymer ?
#
loop_
_entity_poly.entity_id
_entity_poly.type
_entity_poly.pdbx_seq_one_letter_code
_entity_poly.pdbx_strand_id
1 'polypeptide(L)'
;MSSEKSSESETIKPKRIVDKGFLRRLEIACQNNAHCPNDYGKQKWIREQIQNKHKVRYSPEAVSKWFSGASRPTMKTMVLLASVLEVDEAWLSLGKTPDFTPTEKKRHTLWSDGSVNLLAGMIMLNGGQIAFNENEDDEVDFFSIIHGRHYSIKAAAGIQQDDKVLFVLPKNPDRLLNLGIIGSDTFSGVNVLKLPNEIIQKYGKRRGTHTELLVDRGAPGFSVGGHKLPVIRSLSDFDAATGTA
;
A
#
# COMPACT_ATOMS: atom_id res chain seq x y z
N MET A 1 63.46 8.41 26.74
CA MET A 1 62.21 9.15 26.98
C MET A 1 61.90 9.98 25.74
N SER A 2 60.99 9.52 24.90
CA SER A 2 60.27 10.37 23.93
C SER A 2 58.99 9.64 23.54
N SER A 3 57.87 10.32 23.76
CA SER A 3 56.54 9.76 23.94
C SER A 3 55.88 9.32 22.63
N GLU A 4 55.26 8.15 22.66
CA GLU A 4 54.14 7.79 21.78
C GLU A 4 52.95 8.71 22.04
N LYS A 5 52.50 9.42 21.01
CA LYS A 5 51.16 10.02 21.00
C LYS A 5 50.17 8.98 20.51
N SER A 6 49.51 8.33 21.47
CA SER A 6 48.23 7.65 21.28
C SER A 6 47.18 8.67 20.82
N SER A 7 46.61 8.50 19.62
CA SER A 7 45.45 9.27 19.16
C SER A 7 44.18 8.60 19.67
N GLU A 8 43.56 9.20 20.68
CA GLU A 8 42.25 8.84 21.20
C GLU A 8 41.19 8.86 20.08
N SER A 9 40.51 7.73 19.90
CA SER A 9 39.31 7.63 19.09
C SER A 9 38.18 8.45 19.73
N GLU A 10 37.77 9.53 19.07
CA GLU A 10 36.57 10.29 19.43
C GLU A 10 35.34 9.36 19.44
N THR A 11 34.78 9.16 20.62
CA THR A 11 33.51 8.47 20.82
C THR A 11 32.37 9.37 20.34
N ILE A 12 31.83 9.07 19.17
CA ILE A 12 30.65 9.77 18.60
C ILE A 12 29.46 9.54 19.54
N LYS A 13 29.09 10.59 20.29
CA LYS A 13 27.87 10.57 21.11
C LYS A 13 26.64 10.32 20.21
N PRO A 14 25.72 9.42 20.57
CA PRO A 14 24.56 9.12 19.75
C PRO A 14 23.68 10.38 19.60
N LYS A 15 23.49 10.84 18.36
CA LYS A 15 22.60 11.97 18.04
C LYS A 15 21.19 11.64 18.51
N ARG A 16 20.61 12.53 19.34
CA ARG A 16 19.26 12.38 19.88
C ARG A 16 18.24 12.42 18.72
N ILE A 17 17.59 11.29 18.47
CA ILE A 17 16.51 11.17 17.49
C ILE A 17 15.24 11.75 18.13
N VAL A 18 14.71 12.80 17.51
CA VAL A 18 13.53 13.54 17.98
C VAL A 18 12.24 12.77 17.67
N ASP A 19 12.17 12.13 16.50
CA ASP A 19 10.96 11.41 16.07
C ASP A 19 11.31 10.17 15.23
N LYS A 20 11.39 9.01 15.90
CA LYS A 20 11.65 7.71 15.26
C LYS A 20 10.51 7.28 14.34
N GLY A 21 9.27 7.66 14.65
CA GLY A 21 8.09 7.25 13.89
C GLY A 21 8.02 7.93 12.52
N PHE A 22 8.25 9.25 12.49
CA PHE A 22 8.37 9.99 11.23
C PHE A 22 9.52 9.46 10.38
N LEU A 23 10.70 9.22 10.98
CA LEU A 23 11.86 8.70 10.25
C LEU A 23 11.54 7.38 9.54
N ARG A 24 10.97 6.41 10.27
CA ARG A 24 10.58 5.12 9.69
C ARG A 24 9.61 5.29 8.51
N ARG A 25 8.62 6.16 8.65
CA ARG A 25 7.64 6.43 7.56
C ARG A 25 8.26 7.14 6.38
N LEU A 26 9.17 8.08 6.61
CA LEU A 26 9.92 8.75 5.55
C LEU A 26 10.77 7.75 4.76
N GLU A 27 11.42 6.80 5.44
CA GLU A 27 12.20 5.75 4.78
C GLU A 27 11.32 4.81 3.98
N ILE A 28 10.20 4.35 4.56
CA ILE A 28 9.20 3.54 3.84
C ILE A 28 8.70 4.30 2.61
N ALA A 29 8.37 5.58 2.73
CA ALA A 29 7.92 6.39 1.60
C ALA A 29 8.98 6.49 0.49
N CYS A 30 10.26 6.62 0.84
CA CYS A 30 11.35 6.64 -0.13
C CYS A 30 11.51 5.29 -0.84
N GLN A 31 11.53 4.18 -0.08
CA GLN A 31 11.58 2.82 -0.63
C GLN A 31 10.35 2.49 -1.49
N ASN A 32 9.24 3.19 -1.24
CA ASN A 32 7.99 2.98 -1.95
C ASN A 32 7.81 3.83 -3.19
N ASN A 33 8.61 4.87 -3.36
CA ASN A 33 8.53 5.73 -4.52
C ASN A 33 9.36 5.14 -5.67
N ALA A 34 8.71 4.89 -6.82
CA ALA A 34 9.33 4.24 -7.98
C ALA A 34 10.53 5.01 -8.56
N HIS A 35 10.63 6.32 -8.30
CA HIS A 35 11.67 7.18 -8.83
C HIS A 35 12.72 7.57 -7.79
N CYS A 36 12.49 7.26 -6.51
CA CYS A 36 13.43 7.58 -5.45
C CYS A 36 14.59 6.56 -5.43
N PRO A 37 15.86 6.99 -5.33
CA PRO A 37 16.98 6.09 -5.13
C PRO A 37 16.86 5.34 -3.80
N ASN A 38 17.12 4.02 -3.82
CA ASN A 38 17.00 3.17 -2.63
C ASN A 38 18.13 3.37 -1.60
N ASP A 39 19.34 3.70 -2.08
CA ASP A 39 20.54 3.79 -1.22
C ASP A 39 21.03 5.24 -1.09
N TYR A 40 22.10 5.56 -1.83
CA TYR A 40 22.75 6.87 -1.84
C TYR A 40 21.99 7.83 -2.75
N GLY A 41 21.83 9.06 -2.28
CA GLY A 41 21.21 10.13 -3.08
C GLY A 41 19.74 10.40 -2.79
N LYS A 42 19.05 9.63 -1.94
CA LYS A 42 17.65 9.91 -1.54
C LYS A 42 17.41 11.34 -1.05
N GLN A 43 18.33 11.87 -0.23
CA GLN A 43 18.28 13.25 0.28
C GLN A 43 18.40 14.28 -0.85
N LYS A 44 19.33 14.04 -1.79
CA LYS A 44 19.54 14.92 -2.96
C LYS A 44 18.32 14.88 -3.87
N TRP A 45 17.81 13.69 -4.16
CA TRP A 45 16.65 13.47 -5.00
C TRP A 45 15.41 14.17 -4.43
N ILE A 46 15.06 13.96 -3.15
CA ILE A 46 13.92 14.65 -2.54
C ILE A 46 14.05 16.17 -2.67
N ARG A 47 15.23 16.71 -2.35
CA ARG A 47 15.49 18.15 -2.44
C ARG A 47 15.26 18.67 -3.86
N GLU A 48 15.76 17.94 -4.86
CA GLU A 48 15.61 18.28 -6.28
C GLU A 48 14.16 18.17 -6.74
N GLN A 49 13.43 17.14 -6.32
CA GLN A 49 12.02 17.00 -6.66
C GLN A 49 11.15 18.10 -6.05
N ILE A 50 11.38 18.48 -4.80
CA ILE A 50 10.67 19.61 -4.20
C ILE A 50 11.00 20.93 -4.92
N GLN A 51 12.27 21.15 -5.25
CA GLN A 51 12.68 22.32 -6.03
C GLN A 51 12.01 22.34 -7.42
N ASN A 52 11.95 21.20 -8.11
CA ASN A 52 11.44 21.13 -9.46
C ASN A 52 9.92 21.28 -9.50
N LYS A 53 9.21 20.56 -8.62
CA LYS A 53 7.73 20.49 -8.56
C LYS A 53 7.11 21.72 -7.90
N HIS A 54 7.69 22.20 -6.81
CA HIS A 54 7.10 23.25 -5.97
C HIS A 54 7.88 24.57 -5.96
N LYS A 55 9.02 24.63 -6.65
CA LYS A 55 9.92 25.81 -6.71
C LYS A 55 10.43 26.27 -5.35
N VAL A 56 10.41 25.39 -4.35
CA VAL A 56 10.93 25.65 -2.98
C VAL A 56 12.29 24.99 -2.80
N ARG A 57 13.28 25.76 -2.33
CA ARG A 57 14.63 25.28 -2.06
C ARG A 57 14.85 24.97 -0.59
N TYR A 58 15.32 23.77 -0.31
CA TYR A 58 15.81 23.38 1.02
C TYR A 58 17.33 23.20 0.99
N SER A 59 18.00 23.51 2.10
CA SER A 59 19.44 23.24 2.22
C SER A 59 19.69 21.73 2.39
N PRO A 60 20.83 21.20 1.92
CA PRO A 60 21.17 19.79 2.15
C PRO A 60 21.20 19.42 3.63
N GLU A 61 21.63 20.35 4.50
CA GLU A 61 21.63 20.13 5.94
C GLU A 61 20.21 19.98 6.51
N ALA A 62 19.24 20.78 6.04
CA ALA A 62 17.85 20.66 6.48
C ALA A 62 17.28 19.27 6.15
N VAL A 63 17.50 18.78 4.92
CA VAL A 63 17.03 17.46 4.50
C VAL A 63 17.77 16.35 5.26
N SER A 64 19.08 16.49 5.48
CA SER A 64 19.87 15.56 6.29
C SER A 64 19.36 15.45 7.73
N LYS A 65 18.90 16.56 8.33
CA LYS A 65 18.28 16.55 9.66
C LYS A 65 16.97 15.77 9.70
N TRP A 66 16.18 15.77 8.63
CA TRP A 66 14.95 14.95 8.54
C TRP A 66 15.28 13.45 8.48
N PHE A 67 16.25 13.07 7.66
CA PHE A 67 16.68 11.67 7.51
C PHE A 67 17.51 11.12 8.67
N SER A 68 18.04 11.98 9.54
CA SER A 68 18.65 11.55 10.80
C SER A 68 17.67 11.61 11.97
N GLY A 69 16.44 12.07 11.74
CA GLY A 69 15.47 12.34 12.79
C GLY A 69 15.91 13.42 13.79
N ALA A 70 16.93 14.22 13.45
CA ALA A 70 17.41 15.33 14.27
C ALA A 70 16.44 16.52 14.26
N SER A 71 15.63 16.64 13.21
CA SER A 71 14.52 17.59 13.15
C SER A 71 13.35 17.04 12.34
N ARG A 72 12.17 17.64 12.54
CA ARG A 72 10.96 17.34 11.79
C ARG A 72 10.65 18.49 10.83
N PRO A 73 10.24 18.23 9.57
CA PRO A 73 9.80 19.28 8.66
C PRO A 73 8.55 19.99 9.22
N THR A 74 8.41 21.28 8.87
CA THR A 74 7.19 22.04 9.20
C THR A 74 5.98 21.45 8.49
N MET A 75 4.75 21.74 8.92
CA MET A 75 3.53 21.26 8.25
C MET A 75 3.51 21.63 6.76
N LYS A 76 3.84 22.87 6.41
CA LYS A 76 3.95 23.30 5.00
C LYS A 76 4.95 22.45 4.23
N THR A 77 6.12 22.17 4.82
CA THR A 77 7.13 21.29 4.21
C THR A 77 6.67 19.84 4.10
N MET A 78 5.91 19.35 5.08
CA MET A 78 5.36 18.00 5.12
C MET A 78 4.42 17.74 3.94
N VAL A 79 3.54 18.71 3.63
CA VAL A 79 2.66 18.66 2.45
C VAL A 79 3.48 18.50 1.16
N LEU A 80 4.56 19.27 1.02
CA LEU A 80 5.44 19.19 -0.16
C LEU A 80 6.15 17.83 -0.23
N LEU A 81 6.63 17.33 0.91
CA LEU A 81 7.29 16.03 1.02
C LEU A 81 6.34 14.90 0.63
N ALA A 82 5.12 14.91 1.17
CA ALA A 82 4.07 13.94 0.89
C ALA A 82 3.69 13.96 -0.60
N SER A 83 3.56 15.15 -1.20
CA SER A 83 3.28 15.33 -2.62
C SER A 83 4.38 14.81 -3.55
N VAL A 84 5.66 14.94 -3.16
CA VAL A 84 6.79 14.40 -3.93
C VAL A 84 6.91 12.89 -3.78
N LEU A 85 6.67 12.39 -2.57
CA LEU A 85 6.76 10.97 -2.25
C LEU A 85 5.52 10.18 -2.67
N GLU A 86 4.45 10.85 -3.11
CA GLU A 86 3.16 10.26 -3.49
C GLU A 86 2.53 9.47 -2.32
N VAL A 87 2.60 10.06 -1.14
CA VAL A 87 2.03 9.51 0.09
C VAL A 87 1.04 10.50 0.69
N ASP A 88 0.18 10.02 1.57
CA ASP A 88 -0.71 10.90 2.33
C ASP A 88 0.04 11.70 3.39
N GLU A 89 -0.33 12.98 3.58
CA GLU A 89 0.32 13.87 4.55
C GLU A 89 0.06 13.42 6.00
N ALA A 90 -1.17 13.03 6.32
CA ALA A 90 -1.54 12.54 7.65
C ALA A 90 -0.85 11.21 7.96
N TRP A 91 -0.69 10.34 6.94
CA TRP A 91 0.12 9.14 7.08
C TRP A 91 1.59 9.47 7.35
N LEU A 92 2.21 10.31 6.53
CA LEU A 92 3.63 10.63 6.68
C LEU A 92 3.91 11.31 8.04
N SER A 93 3.05 12.26 8.42
CA SER A 93 3.20 13.04 9.64
C SER A 93 2.82 12.26 10.91
N LEU A 94 1.68 11.56 10.93
CA LEU A 94 1.10 10.96 12.13
C LEU A 94 1.08 9.43 12.11
N GLY A 95 1.34 8.81 10.96
CA GLY A 95 1.18 7.37 10.78
C GLY A 95 -0.27 6.93 10.69
N LYS A 96 -1.20 7.85 10.41
CA LYS A 96 -2.62 7.55 10.22
C LYS A 96 -2.86 7.25 8.74
N THR A 97 -3.30 6.03 8.42
CA THR A 97 -3.93 5.72 7.13
C THR A 97 -5.16 6.63 6.91
N PRO A 98 -5.60 6.86 5.64
CA PRO A 98 -6.53 7.93 5.28
C PRO A 98 -7.79 7.93 6.14
N ASP A 99 -8.41 9.10 6.28
CA ASP A 99 -9.49 9.49 7.21
C ASP A 99 -10.64 8.48 7.31
N PHE A 100 -10.38 7.34 7.93
CA PHE A 100 -11.39 6.53 8.56
C PHE A 100 -11.60 7.14 9.94
N THR A 101 -12.84 7.50 10.24
CA THR A 101 -13.25 7.64 11.63
C THR A 101 -12.85 6.36 12.38
N PRO A 102 -12.56 6.41 13.70
CA PRO A 102 -12.19 5.21 14.47
C PRO A 102 -13.19 4.05 14.29
N THR A 103 -14.47 4.39 14.09
CA THR A 103 -15.57 3.48 13.76
C THR A 103 -15.39 2.83 12.39
N GLU A 104 -15.09 3.61 11.35
CA GLU A 104 -14.84 3.08 10.01
C GLU A 104 -13.58 2.23 9.94
N LYS A 105 -12.52 2.59 10.68
CA LYS A 105 -11.29 1.79 10.75
C LYS A 105 -11.57 0.44 11.37
N LYS A 106 -12.30 0.39 12.49
CA LYS A 106 -12.69 -0.87 13.15
C LYS A 106 -13.60 -1.70 12.26
N ARG A 107 -14.57 -1.06 11.59
CA ARG A 107 -15.46 -1.72 10.61
C ARG A 107 -14.67 -2.28 9.43
N HIS A 108 -13.68 -1.55 8.92
CA HIS A 108 -12.81 -1.96 7.82
C HIS A 108 -11.93 -3.15 8.21
N THR A 109 -11.29 -3.13 9.39
CA THR A 109 -10.50 -4.28 9.87
C THR A 109 -11.37 -5.53 9.99
N LEU A 110 -12.55 -5.41 10.62
CA LEU A 110 -13.49 -6.53 10.74
C LEU A 110 -14.00 -7.04 9.38
N TRP A 111 -14.23 -6.14 8.42
CA TRP A 111 -14.64 -6.51 7.07
C TRP A 111 -13.50 -7.11 6.24
N SER A 112 -12.26 -6.67 6.46
CA SER A 112 -11.07 -7.23 5.81
C SER A 112 -10.91 -8.69 6.22
N ASP A 113 -10.92 -8.97 7.53
CA ASP A 113 -10.83 -10.32 8.08
C ASP A 113 -12.04 -11.16 7.68
N GLY A 114 -13.24 -10.57 7.69
CA GLY A 114 -14.47 -11.21 7.24
C GLY A 114 -14.46 -11.57 5.75
N SER A 115 -13.89 -10.71 4.91
CA SER A 115 -13.78 -10.93 3.46
C SER A 115 -12.81 -12.06 3.12
N VAL A 116 -11.67 -12.10 3.82
CA VAL A 116 -10.68 -13.19 3.73
C VAL A 116 -11.35 -14.52 4.08
N ASN A 117 -12.02 -14.61 5.24
CA ASN A 117 -12.67 -15.83 5.69
C ASN A 117 -13.84 -16.26 4.79
N LEU A 118 -14.64 -15.31 4.30
CA LEU A 118 -15.74 -15.60 3.39
C LEU A 118 -15.22 -16.19 2.08
N LEU A 119 -14.24 -15.52 1.46
CA LEU A 119 -13.66 -15.99 0.21
C LEU A 119 -13.00 -17.37 0.39
N ALA A 120 -12.29 -17.55 1.50
CA ALA A 120 -11.67 -18.83 1.82
C ALA A 120 -12.71 -19.94 1.97
N GLY A 121 -13.78 -19.68 2.73
CA GLY A 121 -14.91 -20.60 2.87
C GLY A 121 -15.56 -20.95 1.53
N MET A 122 -15.79 -19.95 0.67
CA MET A 122 -16.35 -20.17 -0.67
C MET A 122 -15.45 -21.06 -1.52
N ILE A 123 -14.13 -20.84 -1.52
CA ILE A 123 -13.18 -21.66 -2.26
C ILE A 123 -13.16 -23.11 -1.72
N MET A 124 -13.10 -23.28 -0.39
CA MET A 124 -13.12 -24.61 0.24
C MET A 124 -14.41 -25.38 -0.04
N LEU A 125 -15.57 -24.73 0.04
CA LEU A 125 -16.87 -25.33 -0.27
C LEU A 125 -16.99 -25.79 -1.72
N ASN A 126 -16.23 -25.18 -2.64
CA ASN A 126 -16.16 -25.58 -4.04
C ASN A 126 -15.00 -26.55 -4.34
N GLY A 127 -14.32 -27.08 -3.31
CA GLY A 127 -13.27 -28.09 -3.46
C GLY A 127 -11.84 -27.56 -3.60
N GLY A 128 -11.62 -26.26 -3.40
CA GLY A 128 -10.28 -25.68 -3.31
C GLY A 128 -9.61 -25.98 -1.96
N GLN A 129 -8.28 -25.97 -1.95
CA GLN A 129 -7.49 -26.08 -0.72
C GLN A 129 -6.90 -24.72 -0.35
N ILE A 130 -6.76 -24.44 0.94
CA ILE A 130 -6.28 -23.15 1.44
C ILE A 130 -5.24 -23.36 2.54
N ALA A 131 -4.21 -22.50 2.52
CA ALA A 131 -3.30 -22.27 3.63
C ALA A 131 -3.25 -20.77 3.93
N PHE A 132 -3.70 -20.36 5.11
CA PHE A 132 -3.62 -18.95 5.53
C PHE A 132 -2.17 -18.53 5.74
N ASN A 133 -1.85 -17.30 5.39
CA ASN A 133 -0.55 -16.74 5.64
C ASN A 133 -0.48 -16.21 7.09
N GLU A 134 0.47 -16.71 7.87
CA GLU A 134 0.72 -16.27 9.25
C GLU A 134 1.76 -15.14 9.32
N ASN A 135 2.46 -14.85 8.22
CA ASN A 135 3.46 -13.81 8.17
C ASN A 135 2.83 -12.45 7.88
N GLU A 136 2.75 -11.61 8.92
CA GLU A 136 2.20 -10.24 8.82
C GLU A 136 3.02 -9.30 7.91
N ASP A 137 4.28 -9.63 7.63
CA ASP A 137 5.14 -8.85 6.72
C ASP A 137 4.89 -9.17 5.23
N ASP A 138 4.15 -10.25 4.93
CA ASP A 138 3.77 -10.60 3.56
C ASP A 138 2.40 -9.99 3.22
N GLU A 139 2.29 -9.52 1.98
CA GLU A 139 1.08 -8.89 1.46
C GLU A 139 -0.01 -9.94 1.17
N VAL A 140 0.34 -11.24 1.05
CA VAL A 140 -0.59 -12.36 0.83
C VAL A 140 -1.51 -12.59 2.03
N ASP A 141 -2.81 -12.79 1.80
CA ASP A 141 -3.73 -13.20 2.88
C ASP A 141 -3.76 -14.73 3.05
N PHE A 142 -3.82 -15.45 1.93
CA PHE A 142 -3.72 -16.91 1.92
C PHE A 142 -3.27 -17.44 0.56
N PHE A 143 -2.74 -18.66 0.59
CA PHE A 143 -2.42 -19.45 -0.59
C PHE A 143 -3.57 -20.42 -0.86
N SER A 144 -3.82 -20.73 -2.13
CA SER A 144 -4.83 -21.69 -2.52
C SER A 144 -4.40 -22.59 -3.67
N ILE A 145 -4.85 -23.85 -3.64
CA ILE A 145 -4.77 -24.76 -4.77
C ILE A 145 -6.18 -24.94 -5.33
N ILE A 146 -6.39 -24.48 -6.57
CA ILE A 146 -7.66 -24.58 -7.30
C ILE A 146 -7.37 -25.28 -8.63
N HIS A 147 -8.06 -26.38 -8.92
CA HIS A 147 -7.82 -27.22 -10.11
C HIS A 147 -6.34 -27.59 -10.35
N GLY A 148 -5.57 -27.81 -9.28
CA GLY A 148 -4.14 -28.16 -9.34
C GLY A 148 -3.20 -26.97 -9.61
N ARG A 149 -3.71 -25.73 -9.65
CA ARG A 149 -2.91 -24.50 -9.79
C ARG A 149 -2.78 -23.78 -8.45
N HIS A 150 -1.59 -23.28 -8.17
CA HIS A 150 -1.28 -22.54 -6.95
C HIS A 150 -1.50 -21.04 -7.14
N TYR A 151 -2.21 -20.41 -6.21
CA TYR A 151 -2.52 -18.98 -6.22
C TYR A 151 -2.10 -18.33 -4.91
N SER A 152 -1.38 -17.20 -5.00
CA SER A 152 -1.15 -16.28 -3.88
C SER A 152 -2.24 -15.22 -3.90
N ILE A 153 -3.16 -15.23 -2.93
CA ILE A 153 -4.40 -14.44 -3.00
C ILE A 153 -4.32 -13.26 -2.03
N LYS A 154 -4.76 -12.10 -2.53
CA LYS A 154 -5.11 -10.93 -1.71
C LYS A 154 -6.60 -10.68 -1.81
N ALA A 155 -7.29 -10.65 -0.68
CA ALA A 155 -8.69 -10.27 -0.55
C ALA A 155 -8.78 -8.82 -0.06
N ALA A 156 -9.42 -7.96 -0.85
CA ALA A 156 -9.67 -6.56 -0.49
C ALA A 156 -11.17 -6.34 -0.28
N ALA A 157 -11.56 -5.93 0.93
CA ALA A 157 -12.93 -5.52 1.20
C ALA A 157 -13.25 -4.21 0.46
N GLY A 158 -14.37 -4.18 -0.25
CA GLY A 158 -14.86 -3.01 -0.97
C GLY A 158 -15.48 -1.99 -0.02
N ILE A 159 -14.96 -0.77 -0.02
CA ILE A 159 -15.51 0.36 0.74
C ILE A 159 -16.51 1.08 -0.17
N GLN A 160 -17.80 1.00 0.16
CA GLN A 160 -18.86 1.65 -0.60
C GLN A 160 -18.74 3.18 -0.50
N GLN A 161 -18.79 3.85 -1.64
CA GLN A 161 -18.80 5.31 -1.80
C GLN A 161 -19.82 5.68 -2.89
N ASP A 162 -21.08 5.91 -2.53
CA ASP A 162 -22.17 6.24 -3.45
C ASP A 162 -22.24 5.29 -4.68
N ASP A 163 -21.81 5.75 -5.86
CA ASP A 163 -21.77 5.03 -7.13
C ASP A 163 -20.44 4.29 -7.39
N LYS A 164 -19.55 4.24 -6.39
CA LYS A 164 -18.21 3.68 -6.48
C LYS A 164 -17.90 2.76 -5.31
N VAL A 165 -16.88 1.94 -5.52
CA VAL A 165 -16.30 1.07 -4.51
C VAL A 165 -14.79 1.29 -4.50
N LEU A 166 -14.26 1.69 -3.35
CA LEU A 166 -12.83 1.84 -3.14
C LEU A 166 -12.25 0.52 -2.62
N PHE A 167 -11.21 0.03 -3.29
CA PHE A 167 -10.36 -1.05 -2.80
C PHE A 167 -9.00 -0.48 -2.39
N VAL A 168 -8.52 -0.93 -1.23
CA VAL A 168 -7.17 -0.63 -0.74
C VAL A 168 -6.33 -1.89 -0.93
N LEU A 169 -5.37 -1.81 -1.85
CA LEU A 169 -4.51 -2.91 -2.26
C LEU A 169 -3.09 -2.72 -1.74
N PRO A 170 -2.29 -3.79 -1.62
CA PRO A 170 -0.88 -3.70 -1.29
C PRO A 170 -0.07 -2.87 -2.30
N LYS A 171 1.19 -2.59 -1.95
CA LYS A 171 2.08 -1.80 -2.81
C LYS A 171 2.43 -2.55 -4.09
N ASN A 172 2.65 -3.87 -4.00
CA ASN A 172 3.09 -4.69 -5.12
C ASN A 172 2.01 -5.72 -5.51
N PRO A 173 0.86 -5.26 -6.03
CA PRO A 173 -0.25 -6.15 -6.38
C PRO A 173 0.11 -7.13 -7.50
N ASP A 174 1.15 -6.85 -8.28
CA ASP A 174 1.53 -7.57 -9.50
C ASP A 174 1.84 -9.06 -9.30
N ARG A 175 2.20 -9.47 -8.07
CA ARG A 175 2.54 -10.85 -7.72
C ARG A 175 1.37 -11.63 -7.14
N LEU A 176 0.21 -10.99 -6.99
CA LEU A 176 -0.94 -11.50 -6.26
C LEU A 176 -2.15 -11.64 -7.19
N LEU A 177 -2.97 -12.64 -6.92
CA LEU A 177 -4.34 -12.65 -7.41
C LEU A 177 -5.17 -11.74 -6.50
N ASN A 178 -5.35 -10.49 -6.93
CA ASN A 178 -6.13 -9.50 -6.21
C ASN A 178 -7.63 -9.71 -6.45
N LEU A 179 -8.37 -9.96 -5.37
CA LEU A 179 -9.81 -10.20 -5.38
C LEU A 179 -10.50 -9.13 -4.53
N GLY A 180 -11.44 -8.42 -5.14
CA GLY A 180 -12.28 -7.43 -4.47
C GLY A 180 -13.58 -8.04 -3.99
N ILE A 181 -13.91 -7.92 -2.70
CA ILE A 181 -15.13 -8.46 -2.12
C ILE A 181 -16.10 -7.31 -1.87
N ILE A 182 -17.26 -7.37 -2.52
CA ILE A 182 -18.33 -6.37 -2.36
C ILE A 182 -19.52 -7.09 -1.76
N GLY A 183 -19.69 -6.94 -0.44
CA GLY A 183 -20.88 -7.41 0.23
C GLY A 183 -22.06 -6.48 -0.01
N SER A 184 -23.26 -7.06 0.01
CA SER A 184 -24.50 -6.33 0.16
C SER A 184 -24.88 -6.24 1.63
N ASP A 185 -25.85 -5.37 1.92
CA ASP A 185 -26.59 -5.30 3.18
C ASP A 185 -27.42 -6.57 3.46
N THR A 186 -27.50 -7.49 2.51
CA THR A 186 -28.19 -8.78 2.64
C THR A 186 -27.22 -9.97 2.54
N PHE A 187 -27.60 -11.10 3.13
CA PHE A 187 -26.84 -12.35 3.02
C PHE A 187 -26.85 -12.95 1.61
N SER A 188 -27.76 -12.49 0.74
CA SER A 188 -27.96 -13.04 -0.60
C SER A 188 -27.03 -12.50 -1.69
N GLY A 189 -26.21 -11.48 -1.39
CA GLY A 189 -25.44 -10.79 -2.41
C GLY A 189 -24.01 -10.52 -1.98
N VAL A 190 -23.07 -11.33 -2.46
CA VAL A 190 -21.64 -10.99 -2.45
C VAL A 190 -21.13 -11.07 -3.88
N ASN A 191 -20.46 -10.02 -4.33
CA ASN A 191 -19.72 -10.05 -5.59
C ASN A 191 -18.24 -10.16 -5.28
N VAL A 192 -17.59 -11.17 -5.85
CA VAL A 192 -16.14 -11.30 -5.86
C VAL A 192 -15.66 -10.83 -7.22
N LEU A 193 -14.84 -9.79 -7.24
CA LEU A 193 -14.26 -9.23 -8.46
C LEU A 193 -12.82 -9.65 -8.59
N LYS A 194 -12.40 -10.07 -9.78
CA LYS A 194 -10.98 -10.09 -10.11
C LYS A 194 -10.53 -8.65 -10.36
N LEU A 195 -9.44 -8.24 -9.74
CA LEU A 195 -8.82 -6.92 -9.95
C LEU A 195 -7.53 -7.15 -10.78
N PRO A 196 -7.58 -7.03 -12.11
CA PRO A 196 -6.41 -7.35 -12.94
C PRO A 196 -5.26 -6.38 -12.69
N ASN A 197 -4.04 -6.90 -12.68
CA ASN A 197 -2.83 -6.11 -12.41
C ASN A 197 -2.68 -4.96 -13.41
N GLU A 198 -3.01 -5.18 -14.69
CA GLU A 198 -2.99 -4.13 -15.72
C GLU A 198 -3.93 -2.95 -15.39
N ILE A 199 -5.11 -3.25 -14.85
CA ILE A 199 -6.08 -2.24 -14.42
C ILE A 199 -5.56 -1.51 -13.17
N ILE A 200 -4.99 -2.23 -12.21
CA ILE A 200 -4.41 -1.65 -11.00
C ILE A 200 -3.22 -0.75 -11.35
N GLN A 201 -2.34 -1.16 -12.26
CA GLN A 201 -1.20 -0.37 -12.71
C GLN A 201 -1.63 0.90 -13.45
N LYS A 202 -2.65 0.80 -14.31
CA LYS A 202 -3.10 1.93 -15.14
C LYS A 202 -3.96 2.94 -14.38
N TYR A 203 -4.83 2.48 -13.48
CA TYR A 203 -5.84 3.33 -12.83
C TYR A 203 -5.71 3.41 -11.32
N GLY A 204 -4.87 2.57 -10.70
CA GLY A 204 -4.59 2.61 -9.27
C GLY A 204 -3.79 3.84 -8.89
N LYS A 205 -4.18 4.48 -7.78
CA LYS A 205 -3.48 5.62 -7.21
C LYS A 205 -2.59 5.14 -6.07
N ARG A 206 -1.27 5.19 -6.26
CA ARG A 206 -0.31 4.84 -5.21
C ARG A 206 -0.37 5.88 -4.08
N ARG A 207 -0.38 5.38 -2.85
CA ARG A 207 -0.47 6.15 -1.60
C ARG A 207 0.51 5.56 -0.58
N GLY A 208 1.81 5.73 -0.82
CA GLY A 208 2.84 5.22 0.08
C GLY A 208 2.89 3.70 0.17
N THR A 209 2.25 3.10 1.18
CA THR A 209 2.28 1.65 1.43
C THR A 209 1.17 0.88 0.73
N HIS A 210 0.20 1.58 0.13
CA HIS A 210 -0.94 0.95 -0.51
C HIS A 210 -1.26 1.59 -1.86
N THR A 211 -2.08 0.89 -2.64
CA THR A 211 -2.65 1.38 -3.90
C THR A 211 -4.16 1.46 -3.74
N GLU A 212 -4.74 2.63 -4.04
CA GLU A 212 -6.18 2.85 -4.05
C GLU A 212 -6.74 2.61 -5.45
N LEU A 213 -7.71 1.72 -5.57
CA LEU A 213 -8.43 1.47 -6.82
C LEU A 213 -9.91 1.83 -6.63
N LEU A 214 -10.37 2.85 -7.35
CA LEU A 214 -11.78 3.20 -7.41
C LEU A 214 -12.45 2.44 -8.57
N VAL A 215 -13.51 1.72 -8.23
CA VAL A 215 -14.31 0.92 -9.16
C VAL A 215 -15.69 1.54 -9.26
N ASP A 216 -16.10 1.89 -10.47
CA ASP A 216 -17.45 2.40 -10.73
C ASP A 216 -18.46 1.25 -10.67
N ARG A 217 -19.57 1.47 -9.97
CA ARG A 217 -20.70 0.54 -9.85
C ARG A 217 -21.82 1.03 -10.76
N GLY A 218 -22.06 0.32 -11.86
CA GLY A 218 -23.07 0.72 -12.85
C GLY A 218 -23.64 -0.47 -13.62
N ALA A 219 -24.79 -0.31 -14.29
CA ALA A 219 -25.31 -1.38 -15.12
C ALA A 219 -24.48 -1.52 -16.41
N PRO A 220 -23.99 -2.72 -16.80
CA PRO A 220 -24.16 -4.04 -16.18
C PRO A 220 -22.86 -4.58 -15.53
N GLY A 221 -22.53 -4.13 -14.31
CA GLY A 221 -21.46 -4.68 -13.48
C GLY A 221 -20.55 -3.64 -12.82
N PHE A 222 -19.25 -3.95 -12.84
CA PHE A 222 -18.22 -3.13 -12.21
C PHE A 222 -17.17 -2.77 -13.25
N SER A 223 -16.70 -1.53 -13.25
CA SER A 223 -15.72 -1.07 -14.22
C SER A 223 -14.71 -0.10 -13.66
N VAL A 224 -13.55 -0.01 -14.30
CA VAL A 224 -12.52 1.00 -14.04
C VAL A 224 -12.10 1.61 -15.36
N GLY A 225 -12.29 2.92 -15.51
CA GLY A 225 -11.91 3.62 -16.75
C GLY A 225 -12.57 3.03 -17.99
N GLY A 226 -13.82 2.57 -17.87
CA GLY A 226 -14.58 1.90 -18.95
C GLY A 226 -14.26 0.42 -19.16
N HIS A 227 -13.24 -0.15 -18.51
CA HIS A 227 -12.94 -1.58 -18.58
C HIS A 227 -13.80 -2.35 -17.58
N LYS A 228 -14.58 -3.33 -18.06
CA LYS A 228 -15.36 -4.21 -17.18
C LYS A 228 -14.45 -5.14 -16.39
N LEU A 229 -14.71 -5.24 -15.09
CA LEU A 229 -14.00 -6.17 -14.22
C LEU A 229 -14.67 -7.55 -14.25
N PRO A 230 -13.88 -8.65 -14.29
CA PRO A 230 -14.42 -10.00 -14.21
C PRO A 230 -15.08 -10.23 -12.84
N VAL A 231 -16.30 -10.76 -12.84
CA VAL A 231 -16.97 -11.22 -11.62
C VAL A 231 -16.75 -12.71 -11.49
N ILE A 232 -16.18 -13.14 -10.37
CA ILE A 232 -15.98 -14.56 -10.05
C ILE A 232 -17.29 -15.10 -9.46
N ARG A 233 -17.87 -16.09 -10.14
CA ARG A 233 -19.07 -16.81 -9.72
C ARG A 233 -18.78 -18.27 -9.37
N SER A 234 -17.67 -18.81 -9.88
CA SER A 234 -17.24 -20.19 -9.72
C SER A 234 -15.71 -20.30 -9.68
N LEU A 235 -15.19 -21.46 -9.26
CA LEU A 235 -13.75 -21.73 -9.30
C LEU A 235 -13.18 -21.72 -10.73
N SER A 236 -13.98 -22.04 -11.74
CA SER A 236 -13.55 -22.01 -13.15
C SER A 236 -13.23 -20.59 -13.63
N ASP A 237 -13.79 -19.56 -12.99
CA ASP A 237 -13.53 -18.16 -13.35
C ASP A 237 -12.12 -17.70 -12.95
N PHE A 238 -11.42 -18.46 -12.10
CA PHE A 238 -10.01 -18.21 -11.77
C PHE A 238 -9.10 -18.47 -12.98
N ASP A 239 -9.49 -19.41 -13.84
CA ASP A 239 -8.72 -19.86 -15.00
C ASP A 239 -8.96 -19.03 -16.26
N ALA A 240 -10.14 -18.44 -16.40
CA ALA A 240 -10.61 -17.78 -17.63
C ALA A 240 -9.89 -16.48 -18.02
N ALA A 241 -8.97 -15.99 -17.18
CA ALA A 241 -8.41 -14.63 -17.31
C ALA A 241 -6.88 -14.57 -17.48
N THR A 242 -6.26 -15.64 -18.01
CA THR A 242 -4.88 -15.60 -18.55
C THR A 242 -4.85 -15.56 -20.09
N GLY A 243 -6.00 -15.32 -20.74
CA GLY A 243 -6.09 -15.11 -22.18
C GLY A 243 -5.62 -13.72 -22.57
N THR A 244 -4.36 -13.61 -22.96
CA THR A 244 -3.75 -12.50 -23.69
C THR A 244 -4.62 -12.05 -24.87
N ALA A 245 -4.85 -10.74 -24.97
CA ALA A 245 -5.03 -10.03 -26.23
C ALA A 245 -3.90 -9.01 -26.37
#